data_AF-A0A957UQR5-F1
#
_entry.id   AF-A0A957UQR5-F1
#
_cell.length_a   1.000
_cell.length_b   1.000
_cell.length_c   1.000
_cell.angle_alpha   90.00
_cell.angle_beta   90.00
_cell.angle_gamma   90.00
#
_symmetry.space_group_name_H-M   'P 1'
#
loop_
_entity.id
_entity.type
_entity.pdbx_description
1 polymer ?
#
loop_
_entity_poly.entity_id
_entity_poly.type
_entity_poly.pdbx_seq_one_letter_code
_entity_poly.pdbx_strand_id
1 'polypeptide(L)'
;MQANQAMTEAGVSAPFRPANRVSTFTPTVFAEYTALAIEHNAVNLGQGFPNFPAPDFVKKAAQDAIGADLNQYTRSAGHLRLVNALAKVYSPLFNRDLNPLTEIVVTDGATEAIYATIQALIEPGDEVIMLEPFYDSYPASVIMAGGTPVYVSIPPVAPEAGKQISAADWAIDFAALEAAFSERTRLLILNTPQNALGKVYSRTELERIAQLAQKYDVLVLADEVYEWMVYPDAGRAEAIEHVRLATLPGMWERTITLGSAGKTFSVTGWKVGWAIAPAPIAHAILMGHQWIPFTVATPLQEAVAVGMEVAPQEGYFAWLGQMYQKKRDMLLDVLNQVGLTPVIPDGSYFILA
;
A
#
# COMPACT_ATOMS: atom_id res chain seq x y z
N MET A 1 11.29 -15.64 -13.97
CA MET A 1 11.39 -15.67 -15.45
C MET A 1 10.90 -16.96 -16.15
N GLN A 2 10.58 -18.05 -15.46
CA GLN A 2 10.52 -19.37 -16.13
C GLN A 2 9.25 -19.75 -16.93
N ALA A 3 8.07 -19.15 -16.74
CA ALA A 3 6.85 -19.64 -17.42
C ALA A 3 6.64 -19.06 -18.82
N ASN A 4 6.60 -17.73 -18.95
CA ASN A 4 6.29 -17.09 -20.24
C ASN A 4 7.50 -16.99 -21.19
N GLN A 5 8.71 -16.84 -20.66
CA GLN A 5 9.93 -16.82 -21.49
C GLN A 5 10.22 -18.21 -22.08
N ALA A 6 9.97 -19.29 -21.32
CA ALA A 6 10.09 -20.65 -21.81
C ALA A 6 9.10 -20.97 -22.94
N MET A 7 7.89 -20.38 -22.95
CA MET A 7 6.93 -20.57 -24.04
C MET A 7 7.38 -19.88 -25.34
N THR A 8 7.95 -18.67 -25.24
CA THR A 8 8.43 -17.90 -26.39
C THR A 8 9.73 -18.50 -26.96
N GLU A 9 10.66 -18.94 -26.10
CA GLU A 9 11.90 -19.59 -26.50
C GLU A 9 11.69 -21.01 -27.07
N ALA A 10 10.63 -21.71 -26.65
CA ALA A 10 10.27 -23.03 -27.18
C ALA A 10 9.47 -22.99 -28.50
N GLY A 11 9.21 -21.80 -29.08
CA GLY A 11 8.44 -21.67 -30.32
C GLY A 11 7.00 -22.17 -30.22
N VAL A 12 6.46 -22.29 -29.00
CA VAL A 12 5.11 -22.78 -28.76
C VAL A 12 4.15 -21.62 -28.95
N SER A 13 3.52 -21.51 -30.12
CA SER A 13 2.38 -20.61 -30.30
C SER A 13 1.29 -21.01 -29.30
N ALA A 14 0.88 -20.10 -28.41
CA ALA A 14 -0.20 -20.39 -27.48
C ALA A 14 -1.45 -20.82 -28.29
N PRO A 15 -2.09 -21.96 -27.98
CA PRO A 15 -3.26 -22.45 -28.72
C PRO A 15 -4.52 -21.60 -28.48
N PHE A 16 -4.39 -20.48 -27.78
CA PHE A 16 -5.45 -19.53 -27.46
C PHE A 16 -4.89 -18.11 -27.49
N ARG A 17 -5.78 -17.14 -27.72
CA ARG A 17 -5.46 -15.71 -27.61
C ARG A 17 -5.89 -15.22 -26.21
N PRO A 18 -4.98 -14.72 -25.37
CA PRO A 18 -5.37 -14.11 -24.10
C PRO A 18 -6.23 -12.86 -24.34
N ALA A 19 -7.06 -12.49 -23.36
CA ALA A 19 -7.80 -11.25 -23.41
C ALA A 19 -6.84 -10.05 -23.51
N ASN A 20 -7.19 -9.05 -24.32
CA ASN A 20 -6.32 -7.88 -24.54
C ASN A 20 -5.93 -7.18 -23.22
N ARG A 21 -6.82 -7.17 -22.23
CA ARG A 21 -6.63 -6.53 -20.92
C ARG A 21 -5.51 -7.13 -20.05
N VAL A 22 -5.00 -8.32 -20.41
CA VAL A 22 -3.88 -8.99 -19.72
C VAL A 22 -2.71 -9.32 -20.64
N SER A 23 -2.89 -9.25 -21.96
CA SER A 23 -1.89 -9.72 -22.93
C SER A 23 -0.64 -8.86 -23.02
N THR A 24 -0.70 -7.62 -22.50
CA THR A 24 0.41 -6.66 -22.54
C THR A 24 1.31 -6.70 -21.30
N PHE A 25 0.95 -7.47 -20.27
CA PHE A 25 1.73 -7.53 -19.04
C PHE A 25 2.92 -8.48 -19.16
N THR A 26 4.05 -8.04 -18.63
CA THR A 26 5.24 -8.86 -18.41
C THR A 26 5.26 -9.37 -16.95
N PRO A 27 6.08 -10.38 -16.63
CA PRO A 27 6.33 -10.74 -15.23
C PRO A 27 6.70 -9.52 -14.39
N THR A 28 6.28 -9.50 -13.12
CA THR A 28 6.60 -8.38 -12.22
C THR A 28 8.10 -8.33 -11.93
N VAL A 29 8.58 -7.13 -11.60
CA VAL A 29 9.99 -6.92 -11.20
C VAL A 29 10.39 -7.84 -10.05
N PHE A 30 9.48 -8.11 -9.11
CA PHE A 30 9.75 -9.02 -7.99
C PHE A 30 10.02 -10.46 -8.43
N ALA A 31 9.29 -10.96 -9.43
CA ALA A 31 9.47 -12.32 -9.95
C ALA A 31 10.79 -12.46 -10.75
N GLU A 32 11.30 -11.36 -11.31
CA GLU A 32 12.58 -11.31 -11.99
C GLU A 32 13.74 -11.24 -11.00
N TYR A 33 13.76 -10.24 -10.13
CA TYR A 33 14.88 -9.99 -9.21
C TYR A 33 15.00 -11.04 -8.10
N THR A 34 13.91 -11.67 -7.66
CA THR A 34 13.99 -12.79 -6.71
C THR A 34 14.67 -14.00 -7.34
N ALA A 35 14.39 -14.29 -8.62
CA ALA A 35 15.03 -15.39 -9.33
C ALA A 35 16.53 -15.11 -9.51
N LEU A 36 16.90 -13.89 -9.90
CA LEU A 36 18.30 -13.46 -10.02
C LEU A 36 19.05 -13.54 -8.68
N ALA A 37 18.42 -13.14 -7.58
CA ALA A 37 19.04 -13.22 -6.26
C ALA A 37 19.35 -14.68 -5.85
N ILE A 38 18.44 -15.62 -6.16
CA ILE A 38 18.65 -17.05 -5.93
C ILE A 38 19.77 -17.59 -6.83
N GLU A 39 19.71 -17.29 -8.13
CA GLU A 39 20.69 -17.74 -9.12
C GLU A 39 22.12 -17.32 -8.76
N HIS A 40 22.28 -16.09 -8.29
CA HIS A 40 23.58 -15.53 -7.94
C HIS A 40 23.96 -15.69 -6.46
N ASN A 41 23.14 -16.38 -5.66
CA ASN A 41 23.32 -16.50 -4.21
C ASN A 41 23.57 -15.12 -3.54
N ALA A 42 22.84 -14.11 -4.00
CA ALA A 42 23.01 -12.72 -3.58
C ALA A 42 22.26 -12.43 -2.27
N VAL A 43 22.74 -11.44 -1.52
CA VAL A 43 21.96 -10.87 -0.42
C VAL A 43 20.79 -10.09 -1.03
N ASN A 44 19.57 -10.60 -0.87
CA ASN A 44 18.38 -9.98 -1.46
C ASN A 44 17.91 -8.79 -0.60
N LEU A 45 18.24 -7.58 -1.05
CA LEU A 45 17.72 -6.31 -0.52
C LEU A 45 16.67 -5.67 -1.46
N GLY A 46 16.16 -6.42 -2.45
CA GLY A 46 15.23 -5.92 -3.46
C GLY A 46 13.76 -6.05 -3.08
N GLN A 47 13.31 -7.28 -2.77
CA GLN A 47 11.90 -7.51 -2.42
C GLN A 47 11.61 -7.17 -0.95
N GLY A 48 10.58 -6.35 -0.72
CA GLY A 48 10.19 -5.88 0.61
C GLY A 48 9.48 -6.93 1.49
N PHE A 49 10.22 -7.91 1.99
CA PHE A 49 9.76 -8.82 3.05
C PHE A 49 10.74 -8.89 4.23
N PRO A 50 10.24 -8.96 5.48
CA PRO A 50 11.07 -9.16 6.67
C PRO A 50 11.81 -10.50 6.66
N ASN A 51 13.07 -10.49 7.08
CA ASN A 51 13.87 -11.69 7.36
C ASN A 51 14.00 -11.99 8.87
N PHE A 52 13.18 -11.35 9.69
CA PHE A 52 13.07 -11.56 11.14
C PHE A 52 11.70 -12.17 11.49
N PRO A 53 11.57 -12.87 12.63
CA PRO A 53 10.31 -13.52 12.98
C PRO A 53 9.19 -12.52 13.22
N ALA A 54 7.97 -12.88 12.81
CA ALA A 54 6.76 -12.17 13.17
C ALA A 54 6.53 -12.16 14.71
N PRO A 55 5.77 -11.20 15.25
CA PRO A 55 5.49 -11.09 16.68
C PRO A 55 4.82 -12.35 17.24
N ASP A 56 5.24 -12.76 18.44
CA ASP A 56 4.76 -14.01 19.06
C ASP A 56 3.25 -14.01 19.31
N PHE A 57 2.67 -12.88 19.74
CA PHE A 57 1.23 -12.77 19.96
C PHE A 57 0.41 -13.02 18.68
N VAL A 58 0.90 -12.57 17.52
CA VAL A 58 0.25 -12.79 16.22
C VAL A 58 0.38 -14.25 15.79
N LYS A 59 1.60 -14.83 15.87
CA LYS A 59 1.82 -16.24 15.52
C LYS A 59 1.00 -17.19 16.40
N LYS A 60 0.99 -16.94 17.70
CA LYS A 60 0.24 -17.74 18.67
C LYS A 60 -1.26 -17.68 18.39
N ALA A 61 -1.79 -16.50 18.10
CA ALA A 61 -3.19 -16.33 17.72
C ALA A 61 -3.58 -17.14 16.46
N ALA A 62 -2.71 -17.20 15.46
CA ALA A 62 -2.95 -18.05 14.28
C ALA A 62 -2.94 -19.54 14.61
N GLN A 63 -1.98 -19.99 15.42
CA GLN A 63 -1.93 -21.39 15.88
C GLN A 63 -3.18 -21.76 16.67
N ASP A 64 -3.64 -20.87 17.55
CA ASP A 64 -4.81 -21.08 18.37
C ASP A 64 -6.10 -21.07 17.54
N ALA A 65 -6.23 -20.16 16.56
CA ALA A 65 -7.37 -20.13 15.66
C ALA A 65 -7.49 -21.42 14.82
N ILE A 66 -6.37 -21.93 14.31
CA ILE A 66 -6.32 -23.22 13.60
C ILE A 66 -6.69 -24.37 14.54
N GLY A 67 -6.10 -24.41 15.74
CA GLY A 67 -6.35 -25.45 16.74
C GLY A 67 -7.77 -25.42 17.31
N ALA A 68 -8.45 -24.28 17.25
CA ALA A 68 -9.85 -24.08 17.64
C ALA A 68 -10.85 -24.36 16.50
N ASP A 69 -10.39 -24.97 15.40
CA ASP A 69 -11.20 -25.32 14.23
C ASP A 69 -11.87 -24.13 13.51
N LEU A 70 -11.29 -22.92 13.59
CA LEU A 70 -11.74 -21.73 12.84
C LEU A 70 -11.30 -21.78 11.36
N ASN A 71 -11.64 -22.89 10.69
CA ASN A 71 -11.17 -23.22 9.33
C ASN A 71 -12.25 -23.00 8.24
N GLN A 72 -13.50 -22.74 8.64
CA GLN A 72 -14.63 -22.59 7.71
C GLN A 72 -14.86 -21.12 7.30
N TYR A 73 -15.73 -20.91 6.31
CA TYR A 73 -16.06 -19.57 5.83
C TYR A 73 -16.54 -18.63 6.93
N THR A 74 -16.09 -17.38 6.83
CA THR A 74 -16.56 -16.26 7.64
C THR A 74 -17.32 -15.26 6.75
N ARG A 75 -17.77 -14.15 7.32
CA ARG A 75 -18.39 -13.05 6.59
C ARG A 75 -17.46 -12.55 5.46
N SER A 76 -17.99 -12.45 4.24
CA SER A 76 -17.27 -12.04 3.03
C SER A 76 -16.50 -10.72 3.23
N ALA A 77 -17.18 -9.65 3.63
CA ALA A 77 -16.57 -8.34 3.92
C ALA A 77 -15.63 -8.30 5.14
N GLY A 78 -15.37 -9.44 5.78
CA GLY A 78 -14.42 -9.56 6.88
C GLY A 78 -14.99 -10.20 8.12
N HIS A 79 -14.14 -10.99 8.79
CA HIS A 79 -14.43 -11.63 10.06
C HIS A 79 -14.83 -10.60 11.12
N LEU A 80 -15.89 -10.90 11.88
CA LEU A 80 -16.51 -9.93 12.79
C LEU A 80 -15.53 -9.40 13.83
N ARG A 81 -14.70 -10.26 14.43
CA ARG A 81 -13.69 -9.81 15.40
C ARG A 81 -12.70 -8.84 14.76
N LEU A 82 -12.26 -9.13 13.53
CA LEU A 82 -11.30 -8.29 12.80
C LEU A 82 -11.89 -6.91 12.49
N VAL A 83 -13.06 -6.84 11.87
CA VAL A 83 -13.64 -5.53 11.51
C VAL A 83 -13.95 -4.67 12.75
N ASN A 84 -14.35 -5.29 13.87
CA ASN A 84 -14.51 -4.58 15.14
C ASN A 84 -13.18 -4.09 15.72
N ALA A 85 -12.13 -4.92 15.69
CA ALA A 85 -10.80 -4.52 16.14
C ALA A 85 -10.23 -3.38 15.28
N LEU A 86 -10.41 -3.45 13.95
CA LEU A 86 -10.04 -2.38 13.03
C LEU A 86 -10.82 -1.09 13.36
N ALA A 87 -12.14 -1.14 13.46
CA ALA A 87 -12.94 0.03 13.83
C ALA A 87 -12.49 0.65 15.16
N LYS A 88 -12.21 -0.17 16.17
CA LYS A 88 -11.72 0.30 17.48
C LYS A 88 -10.36 1.00 17.38
N VAL A 89 -9.43 0.48 16.58
CA VAL A 89 -8.10 1.08 16.42
C VAL A 89 -8.15 2.33 15.55
N TYR A 90 -8.91 2.32 14.46
CA TYR A 90 -8.92 3.40 13.48
C TYR A 90 -9.89 4.53 13.80
N SER A 91 -10.96 4.31 14.57
CA SER A 91 -11.92 5.40 14.88
C SER A 91 -11.26 6.63 15.52
N PRO A 92 -10.39 6.49 16.54
CA PRO A 92 -9.64 7.63 17.08
C PRO A 92 -8.68 8.26 16.06
N LEU A 93 -8.06 7.44 15.19
CA LEU A 93 -7.12 7.91 14.16
C LEU A 93 -7.79 8.69 13.04
N PHE A 94 -9.08 8.40 12.80
CA PHE A 94 -9.94 9.10 11.83
C PHE A 94 -10.75 10.23 12.47
N ASN A 95 -10.65 10.42 13.80
CA ASN A 95 -11.48 11.35 14.57
C ASN A 95 -12.99 11.15 14.33
N ARG A 96 -13.44 9.90 14.14
CA ARG A 96 -14.84 9.54 13.91
C ARG A 96 -15.11 8.09 14.28
N ASP A 97 -16.34 7.77 14.64
CA ASP A 97 -16.76 6.39 14.88
C ASP A 97 -16.97 5.65 13.57
N LEU A 98 -16.06 4.72 13.25
CA LEU A 98 -16.15 3.87 12.08
C LEU A 98 -17.13 2.72 12.32
N ASN A 99 -18.06 2.50 11.41
CA ASN A 99 -18.97 1.36 11.45
C ASN A 99 -18.27 0.12 10.87
N PRO A 100 -17.98 -0.91 11.68
CA PRO A 100 -17.25 -2.10 11.25
C PRO A 100 -18.00 -2.93 10.19
N LEU A 101 -19.33 -2.79 10.10
CA LEU A 101 -20.14 -3.58 9.18
C LEU A 101 -20.32 -2.91 7.82
N THR A 102 -20.21 -1.58 7.74
CA THR A 102 -20.53 -0.84 6.51
C THR A 102 -19.36 -0.05 5.96
N GLU A 103 -18.35 0.30 6.76
CA GLU A 103 -17.26 1.20 6.35
C GLU A 103 -15.90 0.49 6.27
N ILE A 104 -15.85 -0.80 6.60
CA ILE A 104 -14.63 -1.62 6.56
C ILE A 104 -14.88 -2.88 5.74
N VAL A 105 -14.01 -3.11 4.75
CA VAL A 105 -13.99 -4.34 3.95
C VAL A 105 -12.61 -4.97 4.08
N VAL A 106 -12.56 -6.21 4.59
CA VAL A 106 -11.31 -7.00 4.65
C VAL A 106 -11.06 -7.65 3.29
N THR A 107 -9.81 -7.64 2.86
CA THR A 107 -9.35 -7.99 1.51
C THR A 107 -8.15 -8.94 1.57
N ASP A 108 -7.85 -9.62 0.46
CA ASP A 108 -6.69 -10.53 0.33
C ASP A 108 -5.37 -9.72 0.19
N GLY A 109 -5.04 -9.01 1.26
CA GLY A 109 -3.99 -8.02 1.32
C GLY A 109 -4.37 -6.73 0.58
N ALA A 110 -3.55 -5.70 0.77
CA ALA A 110 -3.75 -4.41 0.10
C ALA A 110 -3.74 -4.52 -1.45
N THR A 111 -3.02 -5.49 -2.03
CA THR A 111 -3.03 -5.72 -3.49
C THR A 111 -4.42 -6.04 -4.01
N GLU A 112 -5.20 -6.88 -3.31
CA GLU A 112 -6.58 -7.14 -3.72
C GLU A 112 -7.48 -5.96 -3.38
N ALA A 113 -7.21 -5.23 -2.30
CA ALA A 113 -7.93 -3.99 -2.00
C ALA A 113 -7.81 -2.93 -3.11
N ILE A 114 -6.61 -2.73 -3.65
CA ILE A 114 -6.35 -1.88 -4.82
C ILE A 114 -7.16 -2.38 -6.02
N TYR A 115 -7.06 -3.68 -6.32
CA TYR A 115 -7.72 -4.27 -7.47
C TYR A 115 -9.25 -4.17 -7.37
N ALA A 116 -9.85 -4.59 -6.25
CA ALA A 116 -11.28 -4.52 -6.01
C ALA A 116 -11.80 -3.08 -6.00
N THR A 117 -11.04 -2.12 -5.45
CA THR A 117 -11.41 -0.70 -5.49
C THR A 117 -11.45 -0.17 -6.91
N ILE A 118 -10.44 -0.48 -7.72
CA ILE A 118 -10.37 -0.03 -9.11
C ILE A 118 -11.48 -0.70 -9.93
N GLN A 119 -11.71 -2.01 -9.80
CA GLN A 119 -12.81 -2.70 -10.49
C GLN A 119 -14.20 -2.20 -10.07
N ALA A 120 -14.35 -1.67 -8.85
CA ALA A 120 -15.62 -1.15 -8.36
C ALA A 120 -15.93 0.28 -8.79
N LEU A 121 -14.92 1.08 -9.16
CA LEU A 121 -15.05 2.53 -9.31
C LEU A 121 -14.67 3.06 -10.70
N ILE A 122 -13.99 2.27 -11.53
CA ILE A 122 -13.43 2.67 -12.82
C ILE A 122 -14.18 1.97 -13.96
N GLU A 123 -14.65 2.75 -14.92
CA GLU A 123 -15.22 2.27 -16.17
C GLU A 123 -14.24 2.43 -17.35
N PRO A 124 -14.44 1.72 -18.47
CA PRO A 124 -13.67 1.95 -19.68
C PRO A 124 -13.73 3.41 -20.14
N GLY A 125 -12.56 4.04 -20.28
CA GLY A 125 -12.43 5.44 -20.67
C GLY A 125 -12.20 6.42 -19.52
N ASP A 126 -12.39 6.01 -18.27
CA ASP A 126 -12.01 6.80 -17.10
C ASP A 126 -10.48 6.93 -16.98
N GLU A 127 -10.04 8.06 -16.46
CA GLU A 127 -8.64 8.35 -16.16
C GLU A 127 -8.34 8.19 -14.66
N VAL A 128 -7.19 7.59 -14.36
CA VAL A 128 -6.70 7.41 -12.99
C VAL A 128 -5.33 8.05 -12.84
N ILE A 129 -5.26 9.11 -12.05
CA ILE A 129 -4.01 9.83 -11.77
C ILE A 129 -3.16 9.04 -10.78
N MET A 130 -1.86 8.90 -11.06
CA MET A 130 -0.90 8.31 -10.14
C MET A 130 0.42 9.09 -10.13
N LEU A 131 0.98 9.25 -8.93
CA LEU A 131 2.23 9.96 -8.69
C LEU A 131 3.41 9.01 -8.89
N GLU A 132 4.36 9.35 -9.76
CA GLU A 132 5.59 8.57 -9.94
C GLU A 132 6.68 8.97 -8.93
N PRO A 133 7.48 8.01 -8.44
CA PRO A 133 7.38 6.57 -8.69
C PRO A 133 6.20 5.92 -7.93
N PHE A 134 5.56 4.93 -8.55
CA PHE A 134 4.38 4.26 -8.01
C PHE A 134 4.63 2.76 -7.77
N TYR A 135 3.75 2.14 -6.98
CA TYR A 135 3.72 0.68 -6.84
C TYR A 135 3.15 0.02 -8.11
N ASP A 136 3.82 -1.02 -8.60
CA ASP A 136 3.60 -1.63 -9.92
C ASP A 136 2.17 -2.17 -10.14
N SER A 137 1.45 -2.52 -9.07
CA SER A 137 0.08 -3.02 -9.16
C SER A 137 -0.97 -1.97 -9.56
N TYR A 138 -0.69 -0.67 -9.37
CA TYR A 138 -1.64 0.41 -9.68
C TYR A 138 -2.00 0.46 -11.17
N PRO A 139 -1.04 0.67 -12.11
CA PRO A 139 -1.38 0.74 -13.53
C PRO A 139 -1.96 -0.58 -14.06
N ALA A 140 -1.48 -1.73 -13.57
CA ALA A 140 -2.01 -3.02 -13.99
C ALA A 140 -3.51 -3.15 -13.68
N SER A 141 -3.91 -2.77 -12.47
CA SER A 141 -5.32 -2.81 -12.04
C SER A 141 -6.21 -1.86 -12.86
N VAL A 142 -5.71 -0.65 -13.15
CA VAL A 142 -6.42 0.35 -13.97
C VAL A 142 -6.62 -0.17 -15.41
N ILE A 143 -5.56 -0.70 -16.03
CA ILE A 143 -5.61 -1.27 -17.38
C ILE A 143 -6.57 -2.46 -17.44
N MET A 144 -6.58 -3.33 -16.43
CA MET A 144 -7.51 -4.47 -16.36
C MET A 144 -8.98 -4.03 -16.27
N ALA A 145 -9.27 -2.88 -15.63
CA ALA A 145 -10.61 -2.27 -15.60
C ALA A 145 -10.99 -1.56 -16.93
N GLY A 146 -10.03 -1.37 -17.84
CA GLY A 146 -10.25 -0.60 -19.07
C GLY A 146 -10.05 0.91 -18.91
N GLY A 147 -9.59 1.36 -17.75
CA GLY A 147 -9.22 2.74 -17.50
C GLY A 147 -7.86 3.12 -18.11
N THR A 148 -7.56 4.41 -18.08
CA THR A 148 -6.31 4.99 -18.59
C THR A 148 -5.47 5.54 -17.42
N PRO A 149 -4.30 4.96 -17.13
CA PRO A 149 -3.33 5.57 -16.23
C PRO A 149 -2.88 6.95 -16.73
N VAL A 150 -2.95 7.96 -15.87
CA VAL A 150 -2.39 9.30 -16.10
C VAL A 150 -1.27 9.52 -15.10
N TYR A 151 -0.04 9.64 -15.61
CA TYR A 151 1.16 9.71 -14.78
C TYR A 151 1.54 11.16 -14.51
N VAL A 152 1.79 11.47 -13.23
CA VAL A 152 2.34 12.76 -12.80
C VAL A 152 3.63 12.50 -12.06
N SER A 153 4.76 12.89 -12.65
CA SER A 153 6.07 12.59 -12.08
C SER A 153 6.41 13.52 -10.92
N ILE A 154 6.86 12.96 -9.79
CA ILE A 154 7.58 13.73 -8.77
C ILE A 154 9.04 13.82 -9.25
N PRO A 155 9.51 15.02 -9.63
CA PRO A 155 10.80 15.18 -10.28
C PRO A 155 11.93 14.72 -9.35
N PRO A 156 12.90 13.94 -9.86
CA PRO A 156 14.10 13.61 -9.11
C PRO A 156 14.88 14.85 -8.69
N VAL A 157 15.33 14.86 -7.45
CA VAL A 157 16.25 15.88 -6.95
C VAL A 157 17.67 15.43 -7.25
N ALA A 158 18.39 16.22 -8.04
CA ALA A 158 19.80 15.93 -8.34
C ALA A 158 20.64 16.06 -7.05
N PRO A 159 21.48 15.06 -6.72
CA PRO A 159 22.41 15.19 -5.61
C PRO A 159 23.41 16.31 -5.85
N GLU A 160 23.44 17.27 -4.94
CA GLU A 160 24.51 18.26 -4.86
C GLU A 160 25.66 17.68 -4.03
N ALA A 161 26.90 17.86 -4.49
CA ALA A 161 28.07 17.32 -3.79
C ALA A 161 28.15 17.84 -2.34
N GLY A 162 28.12 16.93 -1.38
CA GLY A 162 28.15 17.25 0.05
C GLY A 162 26.80 17.60 0.68
N LYS A 163 25.68 17.53 -0.06
CA LYS A 163 24.33 17.72 0.47
C LYS A 163 23.59 16.39 0.53
N GLN A 164 23.14 16.02 1.72
CA GLN A 164 22.28 14.86 1.89
C GLN A 164 20.87 15.18 1.43
N ILE A 165 20.28 14.31 0.62
CA ILE A 165 18.90 14.44 0.13
C ILE A 165 17.98 13.60 1.01
N SER A 166 16.78 14.10 1.24
CA SER A 166 15.70 13.39 1.92
C SER A 166 14.47 13.25 1.02
N ALA A 167 13.55 12.37 1.41
CA ALA A 167 12.34 12.12 0.65
C ALA A 167 11.40 13.34 0.55
N ALA A 168 11.49 14.35 1.43
CA ALA A 168 10.70 15.58 1.27
C ALA A 168 11.26 16.57 0.27
N ASP A 169 12.55 16.47 -0.08
CA ASP A 169 13.09 17.29 -1.17
C ASP A 169 12.40 16.95 -2.50
N TRP A 170 11.86 15.73 -2.62
CA TRP A 170 11.00 15.30 -3.71
C TRP A 170 9.60 15.89 -3.55
N ALA A 171 9.41 17.10 -4.07
CA ALA A 171 8.15 17.84 -4.00
C ALA A 171 7.27 17.59 -5.24
N ILE A 172 5.95 17.53 -5.04
CA ILE A 172 5.00 17.48 -6.15
C ILE A 172 5.04 18.82 -6.92
N ASP A 173 5.15 18.74 -8.26
CA ASP A 173 4.76 19.86 -9.11
C ASP A 173 3.23 19.93 -9.17
N PHE A 174 2.67 20.81 -8.35
CA PHE A 174 1.21 20.97 -8.26
C PHE A 174 0.58 21.58 -9.51
N ALA A 175 1.34 22.31 -10.33
CA ALA A 175 0.82 22.80 -11.61
C ALA A 175 0.68 21.64 -12.59
N ALA A 176 1.67 20.74 -12.64
CA ALA A 176 1.60 19.50 -13.42
C ALA A 176 0.48 18.58 -12.91
N LEU A 177 0.34 18.43 -11.58
CA LEU A 177 -0.74 17.65 -10.99
C LEU A 177 -2.11 18.22 -11.35
N GLU A 178 -2.31 19.53 -11.22
CA GLU A 178 -3.58 20.17 -11.58
C GLU A 178 -3.89 20.03 -13.08
N ALA A 179 -2.88 20.12 -13.95
CA ALA A 179 -3.04 19.94 -15.40
C ALA A 179 -3.40 18.50 -15.81
N ALA A 180 -3.16 17.51 -14.94
CA ALA A 180 -3.52 16.12 -15.18
C ALA A 180 -5.01 15.82 -14.92
N PHE A 181 -5.73 16.71 -14.23
CA PHE A 181 -7.17 16.57 -14.03
C PHE A 181 -7.93 16.93 -15.31
N SER A 182 -8.92 16.11 -15.65
CA SER A 182 -9.83 16.28 -16.77
C SER A 182 -11.25 15.86 -16.36
N GLU A 183 -12.24 16.08 -17.23
CA GLU A 183 -13.61 15.56 -17.02
C GLU A 183 -13.68 14.03 -16.97
N ARG A 184 -12.63 13.32 -17.43
CA ARG A 184 -12.52 11.86 -17.37
C ARG A 184 -11.82 11.37 -16.12
N THR A 185 -11.19 12.26 -15.34
CA THR A 185 -10.49 11.85 -14.12
C THR A 185 -11.49 11.35 -13.10
N ARG A 186 -11.35 10.08 -12.71
CA ARG A 186 -12.27 9.43 -11.76
C ARG A 186 -11.62 9.18 -10.40
N LEU A 187 -10.33 8.89 -10.40
CA LEU A 187 -9.59 8.47 -9.22
C LEU A 187 -8.17 9.04 -9.24
N LEU A 188 -7.69 9.47 -8.08
CA LEU A 188 -6.28 9.72 -7.81
C LEU A 188 -5.76 8.67 -6.84
N ILE A 189 -4.61 8.07 -7.12
CA ILE A 189 -3.94 7.14 -6.21
C ILE A 189 -2.83 7.90 -5.47
N LEU A 190 -2.94 7.94 -4.14
CA LEU A 190 -1.95 8.51 -3.24
C LEU A 190 -1.34 7.38 -2.42
N ASN A 191 -0.01 7.33 -2.30
CA ASN A 191 0.67 6.37 -1.44
C ASN A 191 1.56 7.09 -0.43
N THR A 192 1.20 6.98 0.85
CA THR A 192 1.90 7.66 1.95
C THR A 192 1.85 6.80 3.22
N PRO A 193 2.98 6.47 3.87
CA PRO A 193 4.36 6.64 3.39
C PRO A 193 4.60 5.92 2.05
N GLN A 194 5.34 6.57 1.15
CA GLN A 194 5.45 6.14 -0.25
C GLN A 194 6.45 5.00 -0.45
N ASN A 195 6.09 4.02 -1.28
CA ASN A 195 7.01 3.07 -1.91
C ASN A 195 7.36 3.56 -3.33
N ALA A 196 8.62 3.79 -3.72
CA ALA A 196 9.86 3.40 -3.03
C ALA A 196 10.63 4.56 -2.36
N LEU A 197 10.22 5.83 -2.53
CA LEU A 197 10.99 6.97 -2.00
C LEU A 197 11.01 7.07 -0.47
N GLY A 198 10.03 6.45 0.20
CA GLY A 198 9.84 6.61 1.65
C GLY A 198 9.33 8.01 2.04
N LYS A 199 8.75 8.77 1.11
CA LYS A 199 8.16 10.09 1.37
C LYS A 199 6.92 9.98 2.23
N VAL A 200 6.86 10.77 3.30
CA VAL A 200 5.63 10.99 4.08
C VAL A 200 5.10 12.36 3.71
N TYR A 201 3.91 12.42 3.13
CA TYR A 201 3.37 13.68 2.64
C TYR A 201 2.99 14.59 3.81
N SER A 202 3.43 15.84 3.75
CA SER A 202 3.10 16.83 4.75
C SER A 202 1.61 17.18 4.71
N ARG A 203 1.08 17.69 5.82
CA ARG A 203 -0.29 18.23 5.89
C ARG A 203 -0.55 19.24 4.76
N THR A 204 0.39 20.15 4.50
CA THR A 204 0.29 21.15 3.44
C THR A 204 0.16 20.53 2.04
N GLU A 205 0.94 19.50 1.74
CA GLU A 205 0.81 18.78 0.46
C GLU A 205 -0.54 18.08 0.36
N LEU A 206 -0.97 17.40 1.42
CA LEU A 206 -2.26 16.70 1.46
C LEU A 206 -3.45 17.66 1.35
N GLU A 207 -3.38 18.85 1.95
CA GLU A 207 -4.41 19.89 1.82
C GLU A 207 -4.53 20.38 0.37
N ARG A 208 -3.42 20.54 -0.35
CA ARG A 208 -3.44 20.90 -1.77
C ARG A 208 -4.00 19.76 -2.65
N ILE A 209 -3.65 18.51 -2.36
CA ILE A 209 -4.26 17.34 -3.02
C ILE A 209 -5.76 17.31 -2.75
N ALA A 210 -6.18 17.54 -1.50
CA ALA A 210 -7.58 17.59 -1.10
C ALA A 210 -8.35 18.69 -1.84
N GLN A 211 -7.74 19.87 -2.02
CA GLN A 211 -8.34 20.96 -2.79
C GLN A 211 -8.59 20.58 -4.25
N LEU A 212 -7.61 19.92 -4.91
CA LEU A 212 -7.77 19.46 -6.29
C LEU A 212 -8.83 18.36 -6.39
N ALA A 213 -8.78 17.36 -5.50
CA ALA A 213 -9.76 16.28 -5.48
C ALA A 213 -11.20 16.80 -5.30
N GLN A 214 -11.39 17.82 -4.45
CA GLN A 214 -12.70 18.48 -4.29
C GLN A 214 -13.09 19.34 -5.49
N LYS A 215 -12.15 20.11 -6.06
CA LYS A 215 -12.38 20.99 -7.22
C LYS A 215 -12.88 20.21 -8.44
N TYR A 216 -12.32 19.03 -8.69
CA TYR A 216 -12.64 18.20 -9.86
C TYR A 216 -13.60 17.05 -9.56
N ASP A 217 -14.13 16.99 -8.33
CA ASP A 217 -14.98 15.91 -7.83
C ASP A 217 -14.41 14.49 -8.02
N VAL A 218 -13.14 14.32 -7.69
CA VAL A 218 -12.38 13.07 -7.85
C VAL A 218 -12.31 12.30 -6.53
N LEU A 219 -12.38 10.97 -6.62
CA LEU A 219 -12.12 10.06 -5.50
C LEU A 219 -10.61 9.90 -5.26
N VAL A 220 -10.20 9.60 -4.04
CA VAL A 220 -8.80 9.30 -3.71
C VAL A 220 -8.66 7.91 -3.11
N LEU A 221 -7.82 7.08 -3.72
CA LEU A 221 -7.34 5.84 -3.11
C LEU A 221 -6.02 6.13 -2.38
N ALA A 222 -6.09 6.24 -1.05
CA ALA A 222 -4.95 6.41 -0.17
C ALA A 222 -4.40 5.03 0.25
N ASP A 223 -3.34 4.57 -0.41
CA ASP A 223 -2.56 3.41 0.01
C ASP A 223 -1.66 3.82 1.19
N GLU A 224 -2.07 3.44 2.40
CA GLU A 224 -1.39 3.81 3.66
C GLU A 224 -0.79 2.59 4.37
N VAL A 225 -0.43 1.52 3.65
CA VAL A 225 0.05 0.27 4.27
C VAL A 225 1.30 0.43 5.15
N TYR A 226 2.04 1.53 5.01
CA TYR A 226 3.24 1.84 5.79
C TYR A 226 2.99 2.82 6.95
N GLU A 227 1.73 3.14 7.28
CA GLU A 227 1.34 4.18 8.27
C GLU A 227 2.04 4.09 9.63
N TRP A 228 2.46 2.89 10.06
CA TRP A 228 3.15 2.65 11.34
C TRP A 228 4.68 2.71 11.26
N MET A 229 5.23 2.97 10.06
CA MET A 229 6.66 3.02 9.77
C MET A 229 7.06 4.45 9.36
N VAL A 230 6.75 5.43 10.20
CA VAL A 230 7.20 6.82 10.06
C VAL A 230 8.35 7.09 11.03
N TYR A 231 9.29 7.94 10.63
CA TYR A 231 10.49 8.30 11.38
C TYR A 231 10.42 9.77 11.83
N PRO A 232 9.93 10.06 13.05
CA PRO A 232 9.74 11.45 13.50
C PRO A 232 11.03 12.28 13.53
N ASP A 233 12.18 11.62 13.72
CA ASP A 233 13.51 12.22 13.79
C ASP A 233 14.37 11.82 12.57
N ALA A 234 13.87 12.09 11.36
CA ALA A 234 14.63 11.88 10.12
C ALA A 234 15.66 12.99 9.84
N GLY A 235 16.20 13.64 10.89
CA GLY A 235 17.18 14.72 10.75
C GLY A 235 16.56 16.06 10.29
N ARG A 236 15.27 16.28 10.55
CA ARG A 236 14.56 17.53 10.23
C ARG A 236 14.26 18.37 11.48
N ALA A 237 14.11 19.68 11.26
CA ALA A 237 13.69 20.62 12.30
C ALA A 237 12.23 20.41 12.73
N GLU A 238 11.37 19.90 11.84
CA GLU A 238 9.97 19.61 12.11
C GLU A 238 9.73 18.10 12.18
N ALA A 239 8.98 17.67 13.18
CA ALA A 239 8.64 16.26 13.36
C ALA A 239 7.71 15.77 12.25
N ILE A 240 8.03 14.58 11.72
CA ILE A 240 7.23 13.95 10.66
C ILE A 240 6.12 13.10 11.32
N GLU A 241 4.88 13.27 10.86
CA GLU A 241 3.73 12.47 11.27
C GLU A 241 3.00 11.87 10.06
N HIS A 242 2.37 10.70 10.25
CA HIS A 242 1.45 10.14 9.25
C HIS A 242 0.10 10.84 9.33
N VAL A 243 -0.20 11.69 8.34
CA VAL A 243 -1.51 12.35 8.20
C VAL A 243 -2.37 11.58 7.22
N ARG A 244 -3.56 11.16 7.67
CA ARG A 244 -4.53 10.45 6.83
C ARG A 244 -5.34 11.43 6.02
N LEU A 245 -5.32 11.33 4.69
CA LEU A 245 -6.03 12.28 3.81
C LEU A 245 -7.53 12.34 4.13
N ALA A 246 -8.13 11.20 4.46
CA ALA A 246 -9.55 11.08 4.80
C ALA A 246 -9.98 11.90 6.04
N THR A 247 -9.04 12.38 6.85
CA THR A 247 -9.30 13.22 8.03
C THR A 247 -9.33 14.71 7.72
N LEU A 248 -8.90 15.12 6.52
CA LEU A 248 -8.97 16.50 6.10
C LEU A 248 -10.43 16.90 5.77
N PRO A 249 -10.79 18.19 5.93
CA PRO A 249 -12.14 18.66 5.63
C PRO A 249 -12.61 18.29 4.22
N GLY A 250 -13.79 17.67 4.13
CA GLY A 250 -14.43 17.27 2.86
C GLY A 250 -13.81 16.05 2.17
N MET A 251 -12.84 15.37 2.81
CA MET A 251 -12.14 14.23 2.20
C MET A 251 -12.68 12.86 2.59
N TRP A 252 -13.38 12.72 3.72
CA TRP A 252 -13.95 11.43 4.11
C TRP A 252 -14.84 10.85 3.02
N GLU A 253 -15.77 11.66 2.50
CA GLU A 253 -16.82 11.27 1.54
C GLU A 253 -16.26 10.76 0.20
N ARG A 254 -14.97 10.99 -0.06
CA ARG A 254 -14.31 10.70 -1.33
C ARG A 254 -12.98 9.95 -1.19
N THR A 255 -12.65 9.44 0.00
CA THR A 255 -11.37 8.74 0.22
C THR A 255 -11.58 7.28 0.60
N ILE A 256 -10.78 6.41 0.00
CA ILE A 256 -10.62 5.01 0.37
C ILE A 256 -9.23 4.88 0.98
N THR A 257 -9.13 4.52 2.26
CA THR A 257 -7.84 4.31 2.93
C THR A 257 -7.55 2.82 3.04
N LEU A 258 -6.39 2.38 2.56
CA LEU A 258 -5.96 0.99 2.62
C LEU A 258 -4.96 0.75 3.75
N GLY A 259 -5.08 -0.42 4.38
CA GLY A 259 -4.07 -0.96 5.30
C GLY A 259 -3.75 -2.42 5.02
N SER A 260 -2.72 -2.94 5.69
CA SER A 260 -2.20 -4.29 5.44
C SER A 260 -1.60 -4.93 6.69
N ALA A 261 -2.13 -6.07 7.11
CA ALA A 261 -1.53 -6.88 8.18
C ALA A 261 -0.11 -7.33 7.83
N GLY A 262 0.14 -7.57 6.54
CA GLY A 262 1.46 -7.98 6.06
C GLY A 262 2.54 -6.94 6.32
N LYS A 263 2.17 -5.65 6.34
CA LYS A 263 3.08 -4.54 6.67
C LYS A 263 3.01 -4.20 8.15
N THR A 264 1.81 -4.09 8.71
CA THR A 264 1.59 -3.79 10.14
C THR A 264 2.26 -4.81 11.06
N PHE A 265 2.15 -6.11 10.78
CA PHE A 265 2.67 -7.19 11.67
C PHE A 265 3.84 -7.97 11.09
N SER A 266 4.43 -7.50 9.98
CA SER A 266 5.57 -8.18 9.35
C SER A 266 5.27 -9.63 8.89
N VAL A 267 4.02 -9.92 8.52
CA VAL A 267 3.52 -11.24 8.07
C VAL A 267 3.08 -11.21 6.60
N THR A 268 3.98 -10.81 5.70
CA THR A 268 3.64 -10.54 4.28
C THR A 268 2.94 -11.71 3.55
N GLY A 269 3.24 -12.96 3.93
CA GLY A 269 2.61 -14.16 3.38
C GLY A 269 1.18 -14.43 3.84
N TRP A 270 0.65 -13.70 4.84
CA TRP A 270 -0.71 -13.92 5.35
C TRP A 270 -1.80 -13.28 4.49
N LYS A 271 -1.42 -12.28 3.68
CA LYS A 271 -2.32 -11.65 2.71
C LYS A 271 -3.68 -11.23 3.33
N VAL A 272 -3.64 -10.56 4.48
CA VAL A 272 -4.82 -9.89 5.06
C VAL A 272 -4.63 -8.38 4.96
N GLY A 273 -5.59 -7.69 4.35
CA GLY A 273 -5.63 -6.24 4.21
C GLY A 273 -7.04 -5.71 4.46
N TRP A 274 -7.20 -4.39 4.38
CA TRP A 274 -8.51 -3.77 4.54
C TRP A 274 -8.61 -2.47 3.77
N ALA A 275 -9.84 -2.14 3.36
CA ALA A 275 -10.24 -0.82 2.90
C ALA A 275 -11.18 -0.19 3.92
N ILE A 276 -10.91 1.06 4.29
CA ILE A 276 -11.77 1.90 5.13
C ILE A 276 -12.30 3.04 4.25
N ALA A 277 -13.61 3.14 4.12
CA ALA A 277 -14.26 4.12 3.24
C ALA A 277 -15.70 4.41 3.71
N PRO A 278 -16.31 5.52 3.29
CA PRO A 278 -17.74 5.76 3.47
C PRO A 278 -18.58 4.58 2.98
N ALA A 279 -19.69 4.31 3.67
CA ALA A 279 -20.51 3.12 3.43
C ALA A 279 -20.89 2.87 1.95
N PRO A 280 -21.26 3.88 1.13
CA PRO A 280 -21.55 3.65 -0.29
C PRO A 280 -20.33 3.14 -1.08
N ILE A 281 -19.15 3.68 -0.81
CA ILE A 281 -17.91 3.29 -1.50
C ILE A 281 -17.45 1.91 -1.02
N ALA A 282 -17.45 1.69 0.30
CA ALA A 282 -17.14 0.38 0.88
C ALA A 282 -18.08 -0.72 0.35
N HIS A 283 -19.37 -0.42 0.17
CA HIS A 283 -20.32 -1.34 -0.45
C HIS A 283 -19.95 -1.67 -1.90
N ALA A 284 -19.57 -0.68 -2.71
CA ALA A 284 -19.13 -0.90 -4.08
C ALA A 284 -17.87 -1.81 -4.13
N ILE A 285 -16.88 -1.56 -3.26
CA ILE A 285 -15.67 -2.38 -3.13
C ILE A 285 -16.05 -3.83 -2.78
N LEU A 286 -16.97 -4.03 -1.83
CA LEU A 286 -17.47 -5.36 -1.48
C LEU A 286 -18.13 -6.07 -2.67
N MET A 287 -18.87 -5.34 -3.51
CA MET A 287 -19.51 -5.93 -4.69
C MET A 287 -18.50 -6.44 -5.72
N GLY A 288 -17.30 -5.85 -5.80
CA GLY A 288 -16.18 -6.41 -6.55
C GLY A 288 -15.51 -7.57 -5.83
N HIS A 289 -15.13 -7.38 -4.56
CA HIS A 289 -14.44 -8.36 -3.72
C HIS A 289 -15.15 -9.73 -3.68
N GLN A 290 -16.48 -9.75 -3.55
CA GLN A 290 -17.23 -11.01 -3.46
C GLN A 290 -17.05 -11.95 -4.67
N TRP A 291 -16.62 -11.42 -5.82
CA TRP A 291 -16.37 -12.18 -7.05
C TRP A 291 -14.89 -12.43 -7.34
N ILE A 292 -13.99 -11.88 -6.51
CA ILE A 292 -12.54 -12.07 -6.63
C ILE A 292 -12.09 -13.22 -5.70
N PRO A 293 -11.88 -13.04 -4.38
CA PRO A 293 -11.65 -14.18 -3.48
C PRO A 293 -12.93 -14.68 -2.78
N PHE A 294 -14.06 -13.98 -2.89
CA PHE A 294 -15.28 -14.16 -2.09
C PHE A 294 -15.11 -13.85 -0.58
N THR A 295 -14.12 -14.43 0.09
CA THR A 295 -13.76 -14.14 1.49
C THR A 295 -12.30 -14.50 1.76
N VAL A 296 -11.72 -13.88 2.80
CA VAL A 296 -10.32 -14.07 3.21
C VAL A 296 -10.21 -15.19 4.26
N ALA A 297 -9.06 -15.85 4.38
CA ALA A 297 -8.84 -16.97 5.29
C ALA A 297 -9.22 -16.64 6.76
N THR A 298 -10.27 -17.29 7.27
CA THR A 298 -10.81 -17.09 8.63
C THR A 298 -9.77 -17.15 9.75
N PRO A 299 -8.87 -18.16 9.84
CA PRO A 299 -7.96 -18.23 10.98
C PRO A 299 -6.90 -17.12 10.97
N LEU A 300 -6.54 -16.62 9.79
CA LEU A 300 -5.61 -15.50 9.66
C LEU A 300 -6.29 -14.17 9.99
N GLN A 301 -7.56 -14.00 9.61
CA GLN A 301 -8.33 -12.83 10.03
C GLN A 301 -8.51 -12.80 11.56
N GLU A 302 -8.77 -13.94 12.20
CA GLU A 302 -8.84 -14.04 13.66
C GLU A 302 -7.51 -13.66 14.32
N ALA A 303 -6.39 -14.18 13.80
CA ALA A 303 -5.07 -13.85 14.31
C ALA A 303 -4.72 -12.36 14.17
N VAL A 304 -5.08 -11.75 13.04
CA VAL A 304 -4.92 -10.31 12.82
C VAL A 304 -5.83 -9.51 13.74
N ALA A 305 -7.05 -9.98 14.03
CA ALA A 305 -7.94 -9.33 14.98
C ALA A 305 -7.31 -9.25 16.38
N VAL A 306 -6.78 -10.37 16.88
CA VAL A 306 -6.02 -10.41 18.13
C VAL A 306 -4.81 -9.48 18.05
N GLY A 307 -4.10 -9.47 16.93
CA GLY A 307 -2.96 -8.58 16.71
C GLY A 307 -3.34 -7.10 16.85
N MET A 308 -4.45 -6.67 16.25
CA MET A 308 -4.96 -5.29 16.33
C MET A 308 -5.45 -4.93 17.74
N GLU A 309 -5.96 -5.91 18.51
CA GLU A 309 -6.38 -5.71 19.91
C GLU A 309 -5.19 -5.53 20.86
N VAL A 310 -4.13 -6.31 20.66
CA VAL A 310 -2.95 -6.37 21.55
C VAL A 310 -1.93 -5.27 21.22
N ALA A 311 -1.68 -5.00 19.94
CA ALA A 311 -0.60 -4.10 19.51
C ALA A 311 -0.62 -2.69 20.14
N PRO A 312 -1.77 -2.00 20.27
CA PRO A 312 -1.81 -0.71 20.96
C PRO A 312 -1.41 -0.81 22.44
N GLN A 313 -1.81 -1.90 23.12
CA GLN A 313 -1.56 -2.10 24.55
C GLN A 313 -0.08 -2.38 24.84
N GLU A 314 0.59 -3.09 23.93
CA GLU A 314 2.01 -3.39 24.04
C GLU A 314 2.94 -2.38 23.35
N GLY A 315 2.38 -1.27 22.83
CA GLY A 315 3.16 -0.24 22.13
C GLY A 315 3.85 -0.73 20.86
N TYR A 316 3.33 -1.80 20.24
CA TYR A 316 3.97 -2.48 19.12
C TYR A 316 4.14 -1.58 17.89
N PHE A 317 3.16 -0.73 17.58
CA PHE A 317 3.26 0.18 16.43
C PHE A 317 4.40 1.20 16.59
N ALA A 318 4.57 1.75 17.80
CA ALA A 318 5.69 2.66 18.09
C ALA A 318 7.03 1.92 18.04
N TRP A 319 7.08 0.71 18.59
CA TRP A 319 8.27 -0.15 18.49
C TRP A 319 8.64 -0.46 17.03
N LEU A 320 7.66 -0.73 16.17
CA LEU A 320 7.87 -1.06 14.75
C LEU A 320 8.57 0.09 14.02
N GLY A 321 8.07 1.31 14.18
CA GLY A 321 8.69 2.51 13.63
C GLY A 321 10.12 2.72 14.12
N GLN A 322 10.35 2.62 15.44
CA GLN A 322 11.69 2.74 16.03
C GLN A 322 12.68 1.65 15.57
N MET A 323 12.19 0.42 15.42
CA MET A 323 12.99 -0.71 14.95
C MET A 323 13.45 -0.50 13.52
N TYR A 324 12.54 -0.06 12.63
CA TYR A 324 12.89 0.25 11.25
C TYR A 324 13.75 1.50 11.12
N GLN A 325 13.56 2.52 11.97
CA GLN A 325 14.42 3.72 11.99
C GLN A 325 15.88 3.34 12.24
N LYS A 326 16.14 2.47 13.24
CA LYS A 326 17.50 1.98 13.51
C LYS A 326 18.11 1.23 12.32
N LYS A 327 17.30 0.41 11.63
CA LYS A 327 17.75 -0.31 10.42
C LYS A 327 18.02 0.64 9.24
N ARG A 328 17.19 1.67 9.08
CA ARG A 328 17.38 2.74 8.10
C ARG A 328 18.74 3.41 8.33
N ASP A 329 19.00 3.87 9.54
CA ASP A 329 20.24 4.60 9.87
C ASP A 329 21.48 3.73 9.59
N MET A 330 21.45 2.46 9.98
CA MET A 330 22.52 1.51 9.66
C MET A 330 22.73 1.33 8.15
N LEU A 331 21.65 1.22 7.36
CA LEU A 331 21.76 1.04 5.92
C LEU A 331 22.24 2.33 5.22
N LEU A 332 21.77 3.50 5.66
CA LEU A 332 22.25 4.79 5.18
C LEU A 332 23.77 4.93 5.40
N ASP A 333 24.27 4.57 6.58
CA ASP A 333 25.71 4.62 6.88
C ASP A 333 26.51 3.71 5.93
N VAL A 334 26.03 2.48 5.70
CA VAL A 334 26.69 1.53 4.78
C VAL A 334 26.69 2.05 3.34
N LEU A 335 25.56 2.57 2.86
CA LEU A 335 25.42 3.10 1.49
C LEU A 335 26.35 4.30 1.26
N ASN A 336 26.44 5.20 2.24
CA ASN A 336 27.38 6.32 2.20
C ASN A 336 28.85 5.83 2.18
N GLN A 337 29.20 4.83 3.01
CA GLN A 337 30.57 4.29 3.07
C GLN A 337 31.03 3.66 1.76
N VAL A 338 30.12 3.10 0.96
CA VAL A 338 30.43 2.52 -0.36
C VAL A 338 30.34 3.53 -1.51
N GLY A 339 30.08 4.80 -1.21
CA GLY A 339 30.07 5.90 -2.19
C GLY A 339 28.77 6.06 -2.98
N LEU A 340 27.67 5.44 -2.53
CA LEU A 340 26.33 5.70 -3.05
C LEU A 340 25.74 6.96 -2.41
N THR A 341 24.69 7.53 -3.01
CA THR A 341 24.07 8.76 -2.50
C THR A 341 22.62 8.50 -2.09
N PRO A 342 22.41 7.89 -0.90
CA PRO A 342 21.09 7.49 -0.46
C PRO A 342 20.18 8.69 -0.16
N VAL A 343 18.93 8.60 -0.61
CA VAL A 343 17.84 9.47 -0.17
C VAL A 343 17.39 9.02 1.22
N ILE A 344 17.42 9.91 2.22
CA ILE A 344 16.89 9.61 3.56
C ILE A 344 15.37 9.48 3.47
N PRO A 345 14.78 8.30 3.76
CA PRO A 345 13.34 8.16 3.79
C PRO A 345 12.75 8.72 5.10
N ASP A 346 11.53 9.24 4.98
CA ASP A 346 10.70 9.73 6.09
C ASP A 346 9.86 8.60 6.72
N GLY A 347 9.66 7.54 5.96
CA GLY A 347 8.96 6.34 6.39
C GLY A 347 9.13 5.18 5.39
N SER A 348 8.31 4.14 5.53
CA SER A 348 8.48 2.85 4.84
C SER A 348 9.83 2.19 5.17
N TYR A 349 10.18 1.06 4.54
CA TYR A 349 11.47 0.40 4.74
C TYR A 349 12.35 0.34 3.48
N PHE A 350 12.07 1.18 2.48
CA PHE A 350 12.87 1.30 1.26
C PHE A 350 13.80 2.52 1.33
N ILE A 351 14.96 2.40 0.67
CA ILE A 351 15.92 3.49 0.46
C ILE A 351 16.31 3.48 -1.01
N LEU A 352 16.19 4.63 -1.67
CA LEU A 352 16.74 4.86 -3.00
C LEU A 352 18.18 5.35 -2.85
N ALA A 353 19.15 4.80 -3.59
CA ALA A 353 20.58 5.12 -3.42
C ALA A 353 21.42 5.05 -4.70
#